data_AF-A0A2I2G0Y9-F1
#
_entry.id   AF-A0A2I2G0Y9-F1
#
_cell.length_a   1.000
_cell.length_b   1.000
_cell.length_c   1.000
_cell.angle_alpha   90.00
_cell.angle_beta   90.00
_cell.angle_gamma   90.00
#
_symmetry.space_group_name_H-M   'P 1'
#
loop_
_entity.id
_entity.type
_entity.pdbx_description
1 polymer ?
#
loop_
_entity_poly.entity_id
_entity_poly.type
_entity_poly.pdbx_seq_one_letter_code
_entity_poly.pdbx_strand_id
1 'polypeptide(L)'
;MIVRGHEIFSPIPLVGELISAAVVMGILAGYEHYIDRANASNNGRIVYSLVIAFLTLFSIILLIPFHASFYFFGLDFIFFVCWMVAFGLMANLTVSHVCNSTWIWHDWGYY
;
A
#
# COMPACT_ATOMS: atom_id res chain seq x y z
N MET A 1 -32.68 17.26 -9.08
CA MET A 1 -31.30 17.20 -8.56
C MET A 1 -30.38 17.16 -9.77
N ILE A 2 -29.79 18.31 -10.14
CA ILE A 2 -28.91 18.43 -11.31
C ILE A 2 -27.53 18.00 -10.84
N VAL A 3 -27.12 16.81 -11.23
CA VAL A 3 -25.74 16.32 -11.03
C VAL A 3 -24.87 17.10 -12.01
N ARG A 4 -23.99 17.95 -11.50
CA ARG A 4 -23.00 18.66 -12.32
C ARG A 4 -21.84 17.72 -12.63
N GLY A 5 -21.33 17.76 -13.86
CA GLY A 5 -20.29 16.84 -14.35
C GLY A 5 -19.00 16.77 -13.51
N HIS A 6 -18.70 17.77 -12.66
CA HIS A 6 -17.58 17.74 -11.73
C HIS A 6 -17.77 16.79 -10.52
N GLU A 7 -19.02 16.45 -10.18
CA GLU A 7 -19.35 15.54 -9.08
C GLU A 7 -19.05 14.07 -9.43
N ILE A 8 -18.98 13.77 -10.73
CA ILE A 8 -18.79 12.42 -11.29
C ILE A 8 -17.30 12.09 -11.47
N PHE A 9 -16.47 13.10 -11.73
CA PHE A 9 -15.03 12.91 -11.92
C PHE A 9 -14.26 12.81 -10.59
N SER A 10 -14.81 13.39 -9.52
CA SER A 10 -14.19 13.39 -8.20
C SER A 10 -13.98 11.99 -7.60
N PRO A 11 -14.92 11.02 -7.64
CA PRO A 11 -14.74 9.74 -6.94
C PRO A 11 -13.80 8.73 -7.65
N ILE A 12 -13.46 8.94 -8.92
CA ILE A 12 -12.71 7.97 -9.74
C ILE A 12 -11.31 7.64 -9.18
N PRO A 13 -10.44 8.63 -8.85
CA PRO A 13 -9.12 8.34 -8.30
C PRO A 13 -9.17 7.58 -6.96
N LEU A 14 -10.12 7.90 -6.08
CA LEU A 14 -10.30 7.21 -4.79
C LEU A 14 -10.66 5.74 -4.94
N VAL A 15 -11.52 5.40 -5.91
CA VAL A 15 -11.83 3.99 -6.18
C VAL A 15 -10.57 3.25 -6.65
N GLY A 16 -9.73 3.89 -7.47
CA GLY A 16 -8.44 3.34 -7.90
C GLY A 16 -7.45 3.15 -6.74
N GLU A 17 -7.35 4.11 -5.83
CA GLU A 17 -6.53 4.02 -4.63
C GLU A 17 -7.02 2.94 -3.66
N LEU A 18 -8.34 2.77 -3.51
CA LEU A 18 -8.92 1.74 -2.64
C LEU A 18 -8.63 0.33 -3.15
N ILE A 19 -8.82 0.10 -4.46
CA ILE A 19 -8.56 -1.21 -5.07
C ILE A 19 -7.07 -1.54 -4.98
N SER A 20 -6.20 -0.58 -5.30
CA SER A 20 -4.75 -0.80 -5.25
C SER A 20 -4.24 -1.03 -3.82
N ALA A 21 -4.72 -0.26 -2.83
CA ALA A 21 -4.37 -0.46 -1.43
C ALA A 21 -4.79 -1.84 -0.90
N ALA A 22 -6.00 -2.30 -1.24
CA ALA A 22 -6.49 -3.62 -0.83
C ALA A 22 -5.65 -4.75 -1.43
N VAL A 23 -5.27 -4.64 -2.71
CA VAL A 23 -4.42 -5.65 -3.38
C VAL A 23 -3.04 -5.70 -2.74
N VAL A 24 -2.39 -4.56 -2.51
CA VAL A 24 -1.05 -4.53 -1.89
C VAL A 24 -1.10 -5.06 -0.46
N MET A 25 -2.10 -4.68 0.33
CA MET A 25 -2.27 -5.19 1.69
C MET A 25 -2.40 -6.72 1.69
N GLY A 26 -3.21 -7.29 0.78
CA GLY A 26 -3.37 -8.74 0.67
C GLY A 26 -2.08 -9.48 0.33
N ILE A 27 -1.31 -8.97 -0.65
CA ILE A 27 -0.04 -9.58 -1.06
C ILE A 27 0.98 -9.51 0.10
N LEU A 28 1.08 -8.36 0.75
CA LEU A 28 2.11 -8.12 1.77
C LEU A 28 1.79 -8.82 3.09
N ALA A 29 0.52 -8.88 3.50
CA ALA A 29 0.08 -9.66 4.65
C ALA A 29 0.32 -11.16 4.44
N GLY A 30 0.11 -11.65 3.22
CA GLY A 30 0.47 -13.02 2.86
C GLY A 30 1.96 -13.28 3.01
N TYR A 31 2.81 -12.39 2.49
CA TYR A 31 4.27 -12.52 2.57
C TYR A 31 4.77 -12.56 4.03
N GLU A 32 4.31 -11.64 4.87
CA GLU A 32 4.67 -11.61 6.30
C GLU A 32 4.23 -12.90 7.02
N HIS A 33 3.08 -13.48 6.65
CA HIS A 33 2.63 -14.76 7.23
C HIS A 33 3.59 -15.92 6.91
N TYR A 34 4.17 -15.94 5.71
CA TYR A 34 5.15 -16.97 5.34
C TYR A 34 6.51 -16.73 6.02
N ILE A 35 6.95 -15.47 6.15
CA ILE A 35 8.19 -15.10 6.86
C ILE A 35 8.14 -15.45 8.34
N ASP A 36 7.01 -15.16 9.00
CA ASP A 36 6.78 -15.50 10.40
C ASP A 36 6.88 -17.03 10.61
N ARG A 37 6.32 -17.82 9.70
CA ARG A 37 6.46 -19.28 9.72
C ARG A 37 7.88 -19.78 9.47
N ALA A 38 8.65 -19.06 8.66
CA ALA A 38 10.05 -19.38 8.36
C ALA A 38 11.03 -18.91 9.47
N ASN A 39 10.54 -18.24 10.51
CA ASN A 39 11.33 -17.67 11.60
C ASN A 39 12.50 -16.79 11.09
N ALA A 40 12.26 -16.12 9.95
CA ALA A 40 13.23 -15.23 9.31
C ALA A 40 13.07 -13.80 9.84
N SER A 41 14.17 -13.04 9.83
CA SER A 41 14.16 -11.66 10.36
C SER A 41 13.18 -10.78 9.59
N ASN A 42 12.21 -10.21 10.30
CA ASN A 42 11.19 -9.37 9.70
C ASN A 42 11.78 -8.07 9.15
N ASN A 43 11.56 -7.79 7.86
CA ASN A 43 12.08 -6.59 7.22
C ASN A 43 11.17 -5.41 7.54
N GLY A 44 11.60 -4.48 8.40
CA GLY A 44 10.80 -3.31 8.81
C GLY A 44 10.30 -2.42 7.65
N ARG A 45 10.89 -2.55 6.46
CA ARG A 45 10.45 -1.87 5.23
C ARG A 45 9.16 -2.46 4.65
N ILE A 46 8.95 -3.76 4.82
CA ILE A 46 7.74 -4.47 4.39
C ILE A 46 6.59 -4.10 5.33
N VAL A 47 6.86 -4.11 6.64
CA VAL A 47 5.92 -3.63 7.66
C VAL A 47 5.49 -2.18 7.42
N TYR A 48 6.41 -1.30 7.04
CA TYR A 48 6.07 0.10 6.71
C TYR A 48 5.04 0.19 5.58
N SER A 49 5.28 -0.51 4.48
CA SER A 49 4.35 -0.54 3.34
C SER A 49 3.00 -1.17 3.70
N LEU A 50 2.98 -2.17 4.59
CA LEU A 50 1.75 -2.77 5.10
C LEU A 50 0.92 -1.74 5.88
N VAL A 51 1.56 -1.03 6.81
CA VAL A 51 0.88 -0.03 7.66
C VAL A 51 0.28 1.09 6.82
N ILE A 52 0.99 1.55 5.79
CA ILE A 52 0.46 2.56 4.87
C ILE A 52 -0.79 2.05 4.14
N ALA A 53 -0.76 0.81 3.66
CA ALA A 53 -1.89 0.21 2.97
C ALA A 53 -3.13 0.02 3.88
N PHE A 54 -2.92 -0.17 5.19
CA PHE A 54 -4.04 -0.14 6.15
C PHE A 54 -4.53 1.29 6.42
N LEU A 55 -3.63 2.26 6.51
CA LEU A 55 -3.96 3.66 6.79
C LEU A 55 -4.76 4.30 5.64
N THR A 56 -4.42 3.97 4.39
CA THR A 56 -5.19 4.35 3.19
C THR A 56 -6.60 3.81 3.26
N LEU A 57 -6.75 2.52 3.50
CA LEU A 57 -8.04 1.83 3.49
C LEU A 57 -8.94 2.29 4.65
N PHE A 58 -8.36 2.50 5.83
CA PHE A 58 -9.07 3.02 7.00
C PHE A 58 -9.50 4.48 6.83
N SER A 59 -8.63 5.34 6.31
CA SER A 59 -8.92 6.76 6.10
C SER A 59 -10.04 6.97 5.07
N ILE A 60 -10.10 6.13 4.03
CA ILE A 60 -11.12 6.23 2.98
C ILE A 60 -12.49 5.74 3.47
N ILE A 61 -12.54 4.64 4.22
CA ILE A 61 -13.79 4.14 4.83
C ILE A 61 -14.40 5.17 5.79
N LEU A 62 -13.55 5.90 6.53
CA LEU A 62 -13.98 6.96 7.45
C LEU A 62 -14.34 8.28 6.75
N LEU A 63 -13.87 8.53 5.54
CA LEU A 63 -14.23 9.72 4.76
C LEU A 63 -15.54 9.57 3.99
N ILE A 64 -15.96 8.35 3.66
CA ILE A 64 -17.21 8.08 2.91
C ILE A 64 -18.50 8.68 3.55
N PRO A 65 -18.65 8.84 4.89
CA PRO A 65 -19.82 9.45 5.49
C PRO A 65 -19.68 10.96 5.76
N PHE A 66 -18.48 11.54 5.64
CA PHE A 66 -18.25 12.96 5.92
C PHE A 66 -18.20 13.75 4.60
N HIS A 67 -19.10 14.72 4.43
CA HIS A 67 -19.28 15.56 3.24
C HIS A 67 -18.09 16.53 3.01
N ALA A 68 -16.88 15.99 2.88
CA ALA A 68 -15.60 16.70 2.88
C ALA A 68 -14.99 16.72 1.49
N SER A 69 -15.72 17.29 0.52
CA SER A 69 -15.27 17.38 -0.88
C SER A 69 -13.94 18.15 -1.04
N PHE A 70 -13.62 19.08 -0.14
CA PHE A 70 -12.35 19.82 -0.16
C PHE A 70 -11.15 19.02 0.37
N TYR A 71 -11.37 18.07 1.29
CA TYR A 71 -10.29 17.24 1.85
C TYR A 71 -9.83 16.14 0.89
N PHE A 72 -10.73 15.70 0.02
CA PHE A 72 -10.49 14.62 -0.93
C PHE A 72 -9.26 14.88 -1.82
N PHE A 73 -9.12 16.10 -2.33
CA PHE A 73 -7.98 16.47 -3.19
C PHE A 73 -6.65 16.47 -2.44
N GLY A 74 -6.64 16.88 -1.16
CA GLY A 74 -5.42 16.86 -0.34
C GLY A 74 -5.01 15.45 0.08
N LEU A 75 -6.00 14.59 0.35
CA LEU A 75 -5.78 13.23 0.85
C LEU A 75 -5.15 12.31 -0.22
N ASP A 76 -5.61 12.42 -1.46
CA ASP A 76 -5.03 11.73 -2.64
C ASP A 76 -3.55 12.09 -2.82
N PHE A 77 -3.19 13.37 -2.72
CA PHE A 77 -1.80 13.79 -2.84
C PHE A 77 -0.90 13.25 -1.71
N ILE A 78 -1.40 13.21 -0.48
CA ILE A 78 -0.65 12.66 0.66
C ILE A 78 -0.41 11.17 0.46
N PHE A 79 -1.43 10.41 0.03
CA PHE A 79 -1.28 8.99 -0.20
C PHE A 79 -0.39 8.70 -1.40
N PHE A 80 -0.48 9.47 -2.47
CA PHE A 80 0.45 9.37 -3.60
C PHE A 80 1.92 9.47 -3.18
N VAL A 81 2.26 10.46 -2.34
CA VAL A 81 3.63 10.60 -1.80
C VAL A 81 4.01 9.41 -0.92
N CYS A 82 3.07 8.95 -0.07
CA CYS A 82 3.29 7.79 0.79
C CYS A 82 3.58 6.51 -0.02
N TRP A 83 2.85 6.31 -1.13
CA TRP A 83 3.05 5.23 -2.09
C TRP A 83 4.38 5.32 -2.84
N MET A 84 4.81 6.52 -3.23
CA MET A 84 6.14 6.73 -3.81
C MET A 84 7.27 6.32 -2.86
N VAL A 85 7.14 6.65 -1.57
CA VAL A 85 8.10 6.24 -0.54
C VAL A 85 8.07 4.72 -0.33
N ALA A 86 6.87 4.10 -0.26
CA ALA A 86 6.72 2.65 -0.15
C ALA A 86 7.37 1.90 -1.33
N PHE A 87 7.20 2.41 -2.56
CA PHE A 87 7.85 1.88 -3.75
C PHE A 87 9.37 2.01 -3.67
N GLY A 88 9.89 3.16 -3.23
CA GLY A 88 11.33 3.36 -3.02
C GLY A 88 11.91 2.40 -1.98
N LEU A 89 11.18 2.12 -0.89
CA LEU A 89 11.61 1.16 0.12
C LEU A 89 11.67 -0.27 -0.43
N MET A 90 10.67 -0.68 -1.22
CA MET A 90 10.66 -1.98 -1.88
C MET A 90 11.79 -2.11 -2.91
N ALA A 91 11.98 -1.11 -3.77
CA ALA A 91 13.07 -1.12 -4.75
C ALA A 91 14.45 -1.21 -4.06
N ASN A 92 14.62 -0.54 -2.93
CA ASN A 92 15.86 -0.61 -2.15
C ASN A 92 16.10 -2.01 -1.55
N LEU A 93 15.05 -2.75 -1.16
CA LEU A 93 15.19 -4.15 -0.75
C LEU A 93 15.72 -5.01 -1.91
N THR A 94 15.15 -4.83 -3.11
CA THR A 94 15.53 -5.59 -4.30
C THR A 94 16.96 -5.29 -4.75
N VAL A 95 17.36 -4.01 -4.76
CA VAL A 95 18.69 -3.57 -5.23
C VAL A 95 19.80 -3.91 -4.23
N SER A 96 19.53 -3.89 -2.92
CA SER A 96 20.57 -4.08 -1.90
C SER A 96 21.26 -5.45 -1.95
N HIS A 97 20.71 -6.42 -2.69
CA HIS A 97 21.15 -7.80 -2.60
C HIS A 97 21.21 -8.55 -3.95
N VAL A 98 21.24 -7.87 -5.11
CA VAL A 98 21.22 -8.55 -6.42
C VAL A 98 22.36 -9.56 -6.69
N CYS A 99 23.53 -9.43 -6.05
CA CYS A 99 24.64 -10.38 -6.22
C CYS A 99 24.87 -11.37 -5.06
N ASN A 100 24.16 -11.25 -3.92
CA ASN A 100 24.26 -12.17 -2.77
C ASN A 100 22.98 -12.08 -1.91
N SER A 101 21.83 -12.28 -2.53
CA SER A 101 20.54 -12.20 -1.81
C SER A 101 20.36 -13.37 -0.88
N THR A 102 20.44 -13.10 0.43
CA THR A 102 20.02 -14.04 1.46
C THR A 102 18.57 -14.48 1.28
N TRP A 103 17.68 -13.60 0.79
CA TRP A 103 16.29 -13.95 0.51
C TRP A 103 16.10 -14.93 -0.66
N ILE A 104 17.03 -15.02 -1.62
CA ILE A 104 16.96 -16.07 -2.67
C ILE A 104 17.25 -17.45 -2.07
N TRP A 105 18.15 -17.53 -1.08
CA TRP A 105 18.51 -18.78 -0.42
C TRP A 105 17.53 -19.14 0.72
N HIS A 106 16.96 -18.16 1.41
CA HIS A 106 16.06 -18.39 2.55
C HIS A 106 14.57 -18.48 2.16
N ASP A 107 14.08 -17.67 1.21
CA ASP A 107 12.66 -17.64 0.86
C ASP A 107 12.28 -18.66 -0.24
N TRP A 108 13.15 -18.90 -1.23
CA TRP A 108 12.85 -19.81 -2.36
C TRP A 108 13.33 -21.25 -2.12
N GLY A 109 14.03 -21.51 -1.01
CA GLY A 109 14.42 -22.85 -0.58
C GLY A 109 13.34 -23.58 0.21
N TYR A 110 12.23 -22.90 0.54
CA TYR A 110 11.13 -23.46 1.33
C TYR A 110 9.95 -23.82 0.42
N TYR A 111 10.15 -24.89 -0.35
CA TYR A 111 9.07 -25.68 -0.96
C TYR A 111 9.06 -27.06 -0.31
#